data_AF-A0A966FV30-F1
#
_entry.id   AF-A0A966FV30-F1
#
_cell.length_a   1.000
_cell.length_b   1.000
_cell.length_c   1.000
_cell.angle_alpha   90.00
_cell.angle_beta   90.00
_cell.angle_gamma   90.00
#
_symmetry.space_group_name_H-M   'P 1'
#
loop_
_entity.id
_entity.type
_entity.pdbx_description
1 polymer ?
#
loop_
_entity_poly.entity_id
_entity_poly.type
_entity_poly.pdbx_seq_one_letter_code
_entity_poly.pdbx_strand_id
1 'polypeptide(L)'
;MNLAVQLPRTPSGRTYRYSPNANAHPRHFLIGDVVEGYEVKQEARARMKLEPRSNQTVCPYSGVVASDDEFTHPEDRQTGIDTVRHAAEEDMRALVDDMFKDLGRKFSSSKSISFKPGPKRSAKPKPHFVRSDLLRELVCDHCGRDYGVFAIALFCPDCGAPNVRLHFQRERTLVGAQVDLAEAQGEGLEELAYRLLGNAHEDVLTAFEATLKTVYLHGMRNAPAKPPRNDFQNIEKAKKRFAELGIDPFQHLTSGELTKLELNIQKRHVIGHNLGVIDPKFADHAQEAKVGETVHLVASDIREFATLCQNVVDDLDAWLVGATSPTVGQELPPLLVASPAHTNSSNEPLSLENLDVRLSGLARQVALWFAKKSTNGSHQNTTAEGDEIVAAFPDAAERSIEKAVAELEEEGFVTTSGGIGRRIPFIFATTDLFATFDPVALGTDPYADAGELIARILATVEGGEESIDPAKLHEGLGWELRRFNPALAIVIAHVDSRRVSDEYGGEYVARYFFLLPEDEIALERLAERLKGRSQ
;
A
#
# COMPACT_ATOMS: atom_id res chain seq x y z
N MET A 1 24.62 -8.40 -15.73
CA MET A 1 23.33 -8.34 -15.03
C MET A 1 23.26 -7.00 -14.31
N ASN A 2 22.45 -6.06 -14.80
CA ASN A 2 22.03 -4.92 -13.98
C ASN A 2 20.93 -5.44 -13.07
N LEU A 3 21.29 -5.90 -11.87
CA LEU A 3 20.35 -6.23 -10.82
C LEU A 3 19.78 -4.90 -10.30
N ALA A 4 18.78 -4.37 -11.00
CA ALA A 4 18.02 -3.23 -10.51
C ALA A 4 17.23 -3.71 -9.29
N VAL A 5 17.50 -3.10 -8.14
CA VAL A 5 16.76 -3.35 -6.91
C VAL A 5 15.31 -2.94 -7.15
N GLN A 6 14.40 -3.91 -7.27
CA GLN A 6 12.98 -3.63 -7.38
C GLN A 6 12.45 -3.23 -6.00
N LEU A 7 11.88 -2.03 -5.92
CA LEU A 7 11.26 -1.55 -4.69
C LEU A 7 9.87 -2.18 -4.51
N PRO A 8 9.44 -2.42 -3.25
CA PRO A 8 8.10 -2.90 -2.97
C PRO A 8 7.04 -1.97 -3.56
N ARG A 9 5.99 -2.55 -4.14
CA ARG A 9 4.84 -1.83 -4.68
C ARG A 9 3.59 -2.06 -3.83
N THR A 10 2.67 -1.12 -3.90
CA THR A 10 1.31 -1.26 -3.33
C THR A 10 0.46 -2.18 -4.20
N PRO A 11 -0.70 -2.67 -3.70
CA PRO A 11 -1.67 -3.38 -4.52
C PRO A 11 -1.88 -2.68 -5.85
N SER A 12 -2.16 -1.38 -5.87
CA SER A 12 -2.38 -0.62 -7.12
C SER A 12 -1.14 -0.42 -8.01
N GLY A 13 0.00 -1.01 -7.67
CA GLY A 13 1.23 -0.95 -8.45
C GLY A 13 2.09 0.29 -8.20
N ARG A 14 1.75 1.11 -7.19
CA ARG A 14 2.51 2.33 -6.87
C ARG A 14 3.73 2.01 -6.03
N THR A 15 4.79 2.79 -6.23
CA THR A 15 6.04 2.65 -5.47
C THR A 15 6.04 3.61 -4.28
N TYR A 16 6.44 3.11 -3.11
CA TYR A 16 6.62 3.94 -1.91
C TYR A 16 7.82 4.87 -2.05
N ARG A 17 7.64 6.14 -1.66
CA ARG A 17 8.68 7.17 -1.62
C ARG A 17 8.70 7.87 -0.26
N TYR A 18 9.89 8.29 0.14
CA TYR A 18 10.16 8.96 1.40
C TYR A 18 11.04 10.18 1.19
N SER A 19 10.52 11.36 1.50
CA SER A 19 11.24 12.62 1.31
C SER A 19 12.56 12.65 2.09
N PRO A 20 13.71 13.01 1.47
CA PRO A 20 14.97 13.22 2.19
C PRO A 20 14.94 14.46 3.08
N ASN A 21 14.01 15.39 2.85
CA ASN A 21 13.82 16.57 3.69
C ASN A 21 13.16 16.17 5.03
N ALA A 22 13.91 16.25 6.12
CA ALA A 22 13.46 15.93 7.47
C ALA A 22 12.32 16.84 7.99
N ASN A 23 12.20 18.06 7.43
CA ASN A 23 11.17 19.02 7.79
C ASN A 23 9.89 18.87 6.94
N ALA A 24 9.85 17.94 5.99
CA ALA A 24 8.61 17.64 5.28
C ALA A 24 7.67 16.88 6.22
N HIS A 25 6.44 17.36 6.39
CA HIS A 25 5.43 16.69 7.20
C HIS A 25 4.12 16.68 6.42
N PRO A 26 3.68 15.52 5.90
CA PRO A 26 4.32 14.19 5.93
C PRO A 26 5.62 14.08 5.12
N ARG A 27 6.35 12.96 5.26
CA ARG A 27 7.50 12.59 4.40
C ARG A 27 7.17 11.51 3.38
N HIS A 28 6.14 10.71 3.63
CA HIS A 28 5.76 9.55 2.84
C HIS A 28 4.75 9.90 1.75
N PHE A 29 4.89 9.27 0.59
CA PHE A 29 3.96 9.37 -0.54
C PHE A 29 4.19 8.20 -1.51
N LEU A 30 3.28 8.02 -2.46
CA LEU A 30 3.34 6.96 -3.48
C LEU A 30 3.48 7.56 -4.87
N ILE A 31 4.20 6.90 -5.76
CA ILE A 31 4.26 7.25 -7.19
C ILE A 31 3.82 6.03 -8.01
N GLY A 32 2.79 6.20 -8.84
CA GLY A 32 2.30 5.22 -9.79
C GLY A 32 2.75 5.47 -11.22
N ASP A 33 2.06 4.84 -12.16
CA ASP A 33 2.32 4.97 -13.60
C ASP A 33 1.72 6.27 -14.17
N VAL A 34 1.98 6.54 -15.45
CA VAL A 34 1.39 7.68 -16.15
C VAL A 34 0.18 7.21 -16.94
N VAL A 35 -0.89 8.00 -16.93
CA VAL A 35 -2.08 7.73 -17.75
C VAL A 35 -1.66 7.55 -19.21
N GLU A 36 -2.05 6.42 -19.79
CA GLU A 36 -1.74 6.09 -21.17
C GLU A 36 -2.32 7.14 -22.12
N GLY A 37 -1.52 7.58 -23.10
CA GLY A 37 -1.93 8.62 -24.05
C GLY A 37 -2.01 10.03 -23.46
N TYR A 38 -1.61 10.27 -22.21
CA TYR A 38 -1.64 11.61 -21.64
C TYR A 38 -0.63 12.55 -22.32
N GLU A 39 -1.15 13.60 -22.97
CA GLU A 39 -0.35 14.60 -23.66
C GLU A 39 -0.03 15.81 -22.77
N VAL A 40 1.26 16.10 -22.62
CA VAL A 40 1.74 17.24 -21.83
C VAL A 40 1.69 18.52 -22.68
N LYS A 41 0.76 19.41 -22.34
CA LYS A 41 0.59 20.71 -22.99
C LYS A 41 1.76 21.67 -22.67
N GLN A 42 2.08 22.57 -23.59
CA GLN A 42 3.22 23.49 -23.42
C GLN A 42 2.97 24.49 -22.28
N GLU A 43 1.74 24.92 -22.10
CA GLU A 43 1.31 25.80 -21.00
C GLU A 43 1.47 25.11 -19.65
N ALA A 44 1.27 23.79 -19.59
CA ALA A 44 1.48 23.00 -18.39
C ALA A 44 2.98 22.89 -18.03
N ARG A 45 3.86 22.72 -19.04
CA ARG A 45 5.31 22.68 -18.84
C ARG A 45 5.86 23.94 -18.17
N ALA A 46 5.32 25.11 -18.48
CA ALA A 46 5.74 26.37 -17.87
C ALA A 46 5.56 26.42 -16.33
N ARG A 47 4.74 25.52 -15.78
CA ARG A 47 4.47 25.40 -14.34
C ARG A 47 5.29 24.30 -13.66
N MET A 48 6.01 23.48 -14.42
CA MET A 48 6.75 22.32 -13.93
C MET A 48 8.14 22.70 -13.44
N LYS A 49 8.64 21.96 -12.46
CA LYS A 49 10.04 22.05 -11.99
C LYS A 49 10.96 21.10 -12.74
N LEU A 50 10.40 19.99 -13.21
CA LEU A 50 11.10 18.90 -13.88
C LEU A 50 10.38 18.54 -15.17
N GLU A 51 11.14 18.07 -16.15
CA GLU A 51 10.54 17.31 -17.24
C GLU A 51 9.89 16.04 -16.65
N PRO A 52 8.61 15.76 -16.97
CA PRO A 52 7.94 14.57 -16.47
C PRO A 52 8.72 13.30 -16.83
N ARG A 53 8.68 12.30 -15.93
CA ARG A 53 9.31 10.99 -16.11
C ARG A 53 10.84 11.06 -16.12
N SER A 54 11.42 12.08 -15.48
CA SER A 54 12.85 12.15 -15.22
C SER A 54 13.27 11.16 -14.12
N ASN A 55 14.58 10.98 -13.91
CA ASN A 55 15.14 10.18 -12.80
C ASN A 55 15.24 10.99 -11.49
N GLN A 56 14.39 11.99 -11.34
CA GLN A 56 14.33 12.86 -10.18
C GLN A 56 12.89 12.93 -9.69
N THR A 57 12.75 13.03 -8.38
CA THR A 57 11.47 13.11 -7.70
C THR A 57 11.36 14.46 -6.98
N VAL A 58 10.16 15.02 -6.96
CA VAL A 58 9.81 16.20 -6.16
C VAL A 58 9.08 15.75 -4.91
N CYS A 59 9.48 16.23 -3.74
CA CYS A 59 8.71 16.03 -2.52
C CYS A 59 7.37 16.77 -2.64
N PRO A 60 6.21 16.08 -2.56
CA PRO A 60 4.90 16.70 -2.75
C PRO A 60 4.57 17.74 -1.67
N TYR A 61 5.17 17.64 -0.47
CA TYR A 61 4.87 18.52 0.67
C TYR A 61 5.86 19.66 0.85
N SER A 62 7.14 19.49 0.48
CA SER A 62 8.16 20.53 0.66
C SER A 62 8.65 21.15 -0.64
N GLY A 63 8.48 20.46 -1.77
CA GLY A 63 8.97 20.87 -3.08
C GLY A 63 10.47 20.67 -3.30
N VAL A 64 11.18 20.04 -2.35
CA VAL A 64 12.58 19.60 -2.54
C VAL A 64 12.67 18.62 -3.70
N VAL A 65 13.69 18.80 -4.53
CA VAL A 65 14.00 17.95 -5.67
C VAL A 65 15.27 17.17 -5.37
N ALA A 66 15.24 15.86 -5.60
CA ALA A 66 16.39 14.98 -5.42
C ALA A 66 16.30 13.79 -6.40
N SER A 67 17.33 12.96 -6.47
CA SER A 67 17.29 11.73 -7.27
C SER A 67 16.26 10.74 -6.72
N ASP A 68 15.71 9.87 -7.56
CA ASP A 68 14.75 8.84 -7.13
C ASP A 68 15.27 7.94 -5.99
N ASP A 69 16.58 7.65 -6.02
CA ASP A 69 17.26 6.85 -5.00
C ASP A 69 17.25 7.53 -3.62
N GLU A 70 17.38 8.86 -3.56
CA GLU A 70 17.30 9.63 -2.31
C GLU A 70 15.90 9.65 -1.71
N PHE A 71 14.88 9.35 -2.52
CA PHE A 71 13.50 9.18 -2.07
C PHE A 71 13.16 7.74 -1.70
N THR A 72 14.13 6.83 -1.67
CA THR A 72 13.89 5.45 -1.23
C THR A 72 13.92 5.37 0.29
N HIS A 73 12.91 4.73 0.89
CA HIS A 73 12.90 4.51 2.33
C HIS A 73 14.10 3.61 2.73
N PRO A 74 14.84 3.89 3.81
CA PRO A 74 15.98 3.07 4.23
C PRO A 74 15.64 1.58 4.41
N GLU A 75 14.44 1.28 4.93
CA GLU A 75 13.97 -0.11 5.08
C GLU A 75 13.65 -0.78 3.73
N ASP A 76 13.15 -0.03 2.74
CA ASP A 76 12.88 -0.56 1.39
C ASP A 76 14.19 -0.83 0.65
N ARG A 77 15.21 0.01 0.88
CA ARG A 77 16.55 -0.22 0.37
C ARG A 77 17.16 -1.48 0.95
N GLN A 78 17.04 -1.69 2.26
CA GLN A 78 17.54 -2.90 2.92
C GLN A 78 16.79 -4.13 2.42
N THR A 79 15.46 -4.06 2.30
CA THR A 79 14.62 -5.13 1.75
C THR A 79 15.06 -5.50 0.34
N GLY A 80 15.24 -4.51 -0.54
CA GLY A 80 15.67 -4.76 -1.90
C GLY A 80 17.07 -5.38 -1.99
N ILE A 81 17.98 -4.99 -1.09
CA ILE A 81 19.29 -5.65 -0.94
C ILE A 81 19.12 -7.10 -0.46
N ASP A 82 18.24 -7.35 0.50
CA ASP A 82 17.97 -8.68 1.03
C ASP A 82 17.34 -9.60 -0.03
N THR A 83 16.44 -9.09 -0.88
CA THR A 83 15.89 -9.82 -2.03
C THR A 83 16.97 -10.17 -3.05
N VAL A 84 17.82 -9.21 -3.41
CA VAL A 84 18.94 -9.47 -4.35
C VAL A 84 19.95 -10.45 -3.74
N ARG A 85 20.23 -10.33 -2.45
CA ARG A 85 21.12 -11.24 -1.73
C ARG A 85 20.52 -12.64 -1.67
N HIS A 86 19.23 -12.76 -1.39
CA HIS A 86 18.51 -14.04 -1.38
C HIS A 86 18.59 -14.71 -2.75
N ALA A 87 18.29 -13.99 -3.83
CA ALA A 87 18.42 -14.50 -5.20
C ALA A 87 19.87 -14.92 -5.53
N ALA A 88 20.86 -14.12 -5.16
CA ALA A 88 22.27 -14.45 -5.37
C ALA A 88 22.73 -15.66 -4.53
N GLU A 89 22.21 -15.81 -3.30
CA GLU A 89 22.45 -16.98 -2.47
C GLU A 89 21.80 -18.23 -3.06
N GLU A 90 20.61 -18.13 -3.65
CA GLU A 90 19.96 -19.23 -4.36
C GLU A 90 20.70 -19.63 -5.64
N ASP A 91 21.13 -18.66 -6.47
CA ASP A 91 21.94 -18.92 -7.66
C ASP A 91 23.26 -19.62 -7.31
N MET A 92 23.98 -19.12 -6.30
CA MET A 92 25.21 -19.75 -5.83
C MET A 92 24.96 -21.16 -5.27
N ARG A 93 23.84 -21.37 -4.57
CA ARG A 93 23.46 -22.71 -4.07
C ARG A 93 23.17 -23.66 -5.22
N ALA A 94 22.42 -23.24 -6.24
CA ALA A 94 22.13 -24.05 -7.41
C ALA A 94 23.43 -24.47 -8.13
N LEU A 95 24.38 -23.54 -8.30
CA LEU A 95 25.69 -23.83 -8.91
C LEU A 95 26.50 -24.82 -8.09
N VAL A 96 26.54 -24.66 -6.76
CA VAL A 96 27.26 -25.58 -5.85
C VAL A 96 26.60 -26.96 -5.85
N ASP A 97 25.27 -27.04 -5.78
CA ASP A 97 24.54 -28.29 -5.81
C ASP A 97 24.76 -29.04 -7.13
N ASP A 98 24.78 -28.34 -8.26
CA ASP A 98 25.09 -28.94 -9.55
C ASP A 98 26.54 -29.42 -9.65
N MET A 99 27.51 -28.67 -9.10
CA MET A 99 28.89 -29.13 -8.97
C MET A 99 29.00 -30.40 -8.11
N PHE A 100 28.27 -30.48 -6.98
CA PHE A 100 28.25 -31.67 -6.13
C PHE A 100 27.55 -32.86 -6.80
N LYS A 101 26.46 -32.64 -7.54
CA LYS A 101 25.80 -33.69 -8.35
C LYS A 101 26.73 -34.23 -9.44
N ASP A 102 27.50 -33.36 -10.10
CA ASP A 102 28.48 -33.74 -11.12
C ASP A 102 29.67 -34.52 -10.52
N LEU A 103 30.17 -34.08 -9.36
CA LEU A 103 31.18 -34.82 -8.60
C LEU A 103 30.64 -36.19 -8.15
N GLY A 104 29.44 -36.25 -7.58
CA GLY A 104 28.79 -37.50 -7.18
C GLY A 104 28.64 -38.48 -8.36
N ARG A 105 28.21 -37.99 -9.53
CA ARG A 105 28.15 -38.80 -10.76
C ARG A 105 29.53 -39.32 -11.20
N LYS A 106 30.59 -38.49 -11.10
CA LYS A 106 31.96 -38.89 -11.46
C LYS A 106 32.57 -39.91 -10.50
N PHE A 107 32.22 -39.87 -9.21
CA PHE A 107 32.74 -40.82 -8.21
C PHE A 107 31.85 -42.06 -8.01
N SER A 108 30.61 -42.04 -8.50
CA SER A 108 29.68 -43.20 -8.50
C SER A 108 30.23 -44.43 -9.23
N SER A 109 31.20 -44.29 -10.14
CA SER A 109 31.85 -45.41 -10.84
C SER A 109 33.06 -45.98 -10.08
N SER A 110 33.48 -45.39 -8.96
CA SER A 110 34.63 -45.84 -8.17
C SER A 110 34.18 -46.71 -6.99
N LYS A 111 34.70 -47.94 -6.90
CA LYS A 111 34.30 -48.96 -5.90
C LYS A 111 34.75 -48.64 -4.45
N SER A 112 35.46 -47.54 -4.21
CA SER A 112 36.18 -47.29 -2.95
C SER A 112 35.85 -45.96 -2.26
N ILE A 113 35.01 -45.09 -2.84
CA ILE A 113 34.61 -43.82 -2.22
C ILE A 113 33.10 -43.66 -2.36
N SER A 114 32.38 -43.79 -1.24
CA SER A 114 30.95 -43.49 -1.15
C SER A 114 30.81 -42.03 -0.67
N PHE A 115 30.32 -41.16 -1.55
CA PHE A 115 29.95 -39.80 -1.19
C PHE A 115 28.45 -39.76 -0.90
N LYS A 116 28.09 -39.54 0.36
CA LYS A 116 26.70 -39.25 0.74
C LYS A 116 26.51 -37.74 0.68
N PRO A 117 25.67 -37.20 -0.22
CA PRO A 117 25.29 -35.80 -0.16
C PRO A 117 24.63 -35.53 1.20
N GLY A 118 24.96 -34.39 1.81
CA GLY A 118 24.29 -33.93 3.03
C GLY A 118 22.80 -33.66 2.78
N PRO A 119 21.98 -33.48 3.85
CA PRO A 119 20.57 -33.13 3.71
C PRO A 119 20.42 -31.86 2.87
N LYS A 120 19.41 -31.84 1.99
CA LYS A 120 19.08 -30.66 1.19
C LYS A 120 18.69 -29.54 2.15
N ARG A 121 19.36 -28.39 2.09
CA ARG A 121 18.97 -27.23 2.89
C ARG A 121 17.64 -26.71 2.34
N SER A 122 16.67 -26.44 3.21
CA SER A 122 15.39 -25.86 2.81
C SER A 122 15.61 -24.50 2.12
N ALA A 123 14.90 -24.26 1.02
CA ALA A 123 14.87 -22.96 0.39
C ALA A 123 14.32 -21.95 1.40
N LYS A 124 14.99 -20.81 1.54
CA LYS A 124 14.47 -19.75 2.41
C LYS A 124 13.32 -19.09 1.67
N PRO A 125 12.17 -18.83 2.30
CA PRO A 125 11.12 -18.00 1.71
C PRO A 125 11.69 -16.69 1.17
N LYS A 126 11.22 -16.23 0.01
CA LYS A 126 11.58 -14.90 -0.48
C LYS A 126 11.16 -13.84 0.55
N PRO A 127 11.94 -12.75 0.75
CA PRO A 127 11.48 -11.65 1.60
C PRO A 127 10.22 -11.00 1.01
N HIS A 128 9.06 -11.24 1.62
CA HIS A 128 7.79 -10.64 1.21
C HIS A 128 7.52 -9.33 1.97
N PHE A 129 7.33 -8.26 1.22
CA PHE A 129 7.03 -6.93 1.76
C PHE A 129 5.72 -6.42 1.14
N VAL A 130 4.67 -6.23 1.95
CA VAL A 130 3.38 -5.70 1.50
C VAL A 130 3.26 -4.23 1.91
N ARG A 131 2.86 -3.38 0.98
CA ARG A 131 2.69 -1.94 1.14
C ARG A 131 1.24 -1.58 0.84
N SER A 132 0.61 -0.69 1.60
CA SER A 132 -0.81 -0.34 1.40
C SER A 132 -0.96 0.92 0.53
N ASP A 133 -2.05 1.02 -0.21
CA ASP A 133 -2.39 2.26 -0.89
C ASP A 133 -2.79 3.37 0.10
N LEU A 134 -2.62 4.62 -0.32
CA LEU A 134 -3.03 5.78 0.46
C LEU A 134 -4.44 6.21 0.06
N LEU A 135 -5.26 6.59 1.05
CA LEU A 135 -6.65 7.01 0.81
C LEU A 135 -6.80 8.17 -0.19
N ARG A 136 -5.81 9.06 -0.25
CA ARG A 136 -5.82 10.22 -1.13
C ARG A 136 -4.93 9.96 -2.35
N GLU A 137 -5.56 9.36 -3.34
CA GLU A 137 -4.99 9.10 -4.67
C GLU A 137 -5.42 10.18 -5.66
N LEU A 138 -4.51 10.59 -6.53
CA LEU A 138 -4.73 11.58 -7.58
C LEU A 138 -3.93 11.23 -8.83
N VAL A 139 -4.42 11.72 -9.97
CA VAL A 139 -3.64 11.82 -11.19
C VAL A 139 -3.34 13.29 -11.45
N CYS A 140 -2.07 13.61 -11.71
CA CYS A 140 -1.64 14.96 -12.01
C CYS A 140 -2.29 15.45 -13.31
N ASP A 141 -3.00 16.57 -13.21
CA ASP A 141 -3.64 17.28 -14.31
C ASP A 141 -2.65 18.06 -15.21
N HIS A 142 -1.34 17.96 -14.95
CA HIS A 142 -0.30 18.58 -15.78
C HIS A 142 0.56 17.56 -16.53
N CYS A 143 0.86 16.40 -15.93
CA CYS A 143 1.72 15.38 -16.55
C CYS A 143 1.12 13.97 -16.62
N GLY A 144 -0.10 13.77 -16.09
CA GLY A 144 -0.78 12.48 -16.11
C GLY A 144 -0.23 11.45 -15.12
N ARG A 145 0.71 11.82 -14.25
CA ARG A 145 1.27 10.91 -13.24
C ARG A 145 0.20 10.55 -12.21
N ASP A 146 -0.01 9.26 -11.98
CA ASP A 146 -0.76 8.74 -10.84
C ASP A 146 0.12 8.72 -9.58
N TYR A 147 -0.43 9.13 -8.44
CA TYR A 147 0.29 9.19 -7.16
C TYR A 147 -0.66 9.22 -5.96
N GLY A 148 -0.13 8.82 -4.80
CA GLY A 148 -0.85 8.84 -3.53
C GLY A 148 -0.17 9.73 -2.50
N VAL A 149 -0.94 10.42 -1.67
CA VAL A 149 -0.42 11.25 -0.57
C VAL A 149 -1.28 11.10 0.70
N PHE A 150 -0.75 11.50 1.86
CA PHE A 150 -1.47 11.45 3.13
C PHE A 150 -2.29 12.71 3.42
N ALA A 151 -1.85 13.84 2.87
CA ALA A 151 -2.42 15.15 3.13
C ALA A 151 -2.48 15.96 1.83
N ILE A 152 -3.01 17.18 1.92
CA ILE A 152 -2.95 18.14 0.81
C ILE A 152 -1.47 18.33 0.42
N ALA A 153 -1.14 17.95 -0.81
CA ALA A 153 0.18 18.19 -1.36
C ALA A 153 0.22 19.53 -2.10
N LEU A 154 1.40 20.13 -2.14
CA LEU A 154 1.67 21.38 -2.85
C LEU A 154 2.11 21.14 -4.29
N PHE A 155 2.82 20.04 -4.54
CA PHE A 155 3.41 19.74 -5.83
C PHE A 155 3.13 18.31 -6.30
N CYS A 156 3.08 18.12 -7.62
CA CYS A 156 3.17 16.80 -8.23
C CYS A 156 4.55 16.16 -7.93
N PRO A 157 4.62 14.88 -7.52
CA PRO A 157 5.89 14.25 -7.21
C PRO A 157 6.79 13.96 -8.43
N ASP A 158 6.24 14.03 -9.64
CA ASP A 158 6.97 13.79 -10.89
C ASP A 158 7.41 15.11 -11.54
N CYS A 159 6.46 15.91 -12.04
CA CYS A 159 6.80 17.15 -12.75
C CYS A 159 7.03 18.36 -11.83
N GLY A 160 6.63 18.29 -10.56
CA GLY A 160 6.76 19.39 -9.61
C GLY A 160 5.82 20.58 -9.80
N ALA A 161 4.84 20.49 -10.71
CA ALA A 161 3.82 21.53 -10.87
C ALA A 161 2.97 21.69 -9.60
N PRO A 162 2.54 22.91 -9.23
CA PRO A 162 1.59 23.11 -8.15
C PRO A 162 0.29 22.35 -8.40
N ASN A 163 -0.26 21.73 -7.36
CA ASN A 163 -1.46 20.90 -7.46
C ASN A 163 -2.47 21.14 -6.34
N VAL A 164 -2.37 22.23 -5.57
CA VAL A 164 -3.34 22.48 -4.48
C VAL A 164 -4.75 22.68 -5.04
N ARG A 165 -4.88 23.26 -6.24
CA ARG A 165 -6.16 23.33 -6.96
C ARG A 165 -6.77 21.96 -7.23
N LEU A 166 -5.93 20.98 -7.58
CA LEU A 166 -6.35 19.63 -7.96
C LEU A 166 -6.85 18.89 -6.72
N HIS A 167 -6.13 19.04 -5.60
CA HIS A 167 -6.58 18.50 -4.31
C HIS A 167 -7.93 19.05 -3.91
N PHE A 168 -8.11 20.37 -3.97
CA PHE A 168 -9.38 20.98 -3.58
C PHE A 168 -10.52 20.66 -4.55
N GLN A 169 -10.24 20.58 -5.85
CA GLN A 169 -11.23 20.16 -6.85
C GLN A 169 -11.70 18.72 -6.60
N ARG A 170 -10.80 17.81 -6.21
CA ARG A 170 -11.18 16.45 -5.77
C ARG A 170 -12.10 16.48 -4.54
N GLU A 171 -11.82 17.34 -3.55
CA GLU A 171 -12.71 17.50 -2.40
C GLU A 171 -14.09 18.02 -2.82
N ARG A 172 -14.17 18.94 -3.80
CA ARG A 172 -15.46 19.38 -4.35
C ARG A 172 -16.26 18.26 -4.97
N THR A 173 -15.60 17.33 -5.67
CA THR A 173 -16.26 16.14 -6.22
C THR A 173 -16.83 15.26 -5.12
N LEU A 174 -16.08 15.03 -4.04
CA LEU A 174 -16.54 14.22 -2.89
C LEU A 174 -17.68 14.89 -2.12
N VAL A 175 -17.57 16.19 -1.86
CA VAL A 175 -18.64 17.00 -1.26
C VAL A 175 -19.89 16.97 -2.13
N GLY A 176 -19.73 17.11 -3.45
CA GLY A 176 -20.83 16.99 -4.41
C GLY A 176 -21.56 15.66 -4.27
N ALA A 177 -20.83 14.54 -4.23
CA ALA A 177 -21.41 13.22 -4.04
C ALA A 177 -22.12 13.06 -2.67
N GLN A 178 -21.59 13.64 -1.59
CA GLN A 178 -22.28 13.66 -0.29
C GLN A 178 -23.58 14.45 -0.33
N VAL A 179 -23.60 15.58 -1.04
CA VAL A 179 -24.81 16.39 -1.22
C VAL A 179 -25.83 15.63 -2.08
N ASP A 180 -25.40 14.98 -3.16
CA ASP A 180 -26.28 14.14 -4.01
C ASP A 180 -26.89 13.00 -3.18
N LEU A 181 -26.10 12.36 -2.32
CA LEU A 181 -26.58 11.33 -1.39
C LEU A 181 -27.62 11.90 -0.40
N ALA A 182 -27.43 13.12 0.09
CA ALA A 182 -28.39 13.77 0.98
C ALA A 182 -29.72 14.09 0.26
N GLU A 183 -29.66 14.61 -0.97
CA GLU A 183 -30.84 14.93 -1.78
C GLU A 183 -31.62 13.67 -2.21
N ALA A 184 -30.94 12.53 -2.34
CA ALA A 184 -31.55 11.26 -2.68
C ALA A 184 -32.32 10.59 -1.52
N GLN A 185 -32.23 11.12 -0.29
CA GLN A 185 -32.94 10.55 0.86
C GLN A 185 -34.47 10.77 0.73
N GLY A 186 -35.24 9.72 0.99
CA GLY A 186 -36.70 9.76 0.96
C GLY A 186 -37.33 10.35 2.22
N GLU A 187 -38.66 10.50 2.20
CA GLU A 187 -39.46 10.93 3.36
C GLU A 187 -39.16 10.06 4.60
N GLY A 188 -39.02 10.70 5.77
CA GLY A 188 -38.70 10.03 7.04
C GLY A 188 -37.21 9.86 7.34
N LEU A 189 -36.32 10.33 6.46
CA LEU A 189 -34.86 10.34 6.64
C LEU A 189 -34.27 11.76 6.68
N GLU A 190 -35.07 12.76 7.07
CA GLU A 190 -34.70 14.17 7.05
C GLU A 190 -33.49 14.46 7.96
N GLU A 191 -33.40 13.80 9.11
CA GLU A 191 -32.25 13.95 10.01
C GLU A 191 -30.96 13.40 9.38
N LEU A 192 -31.05 12.28 8.65
CA LEU A 192 -29.89 11.72 7.94
C LEU A 192 -29.45 12.66 6.81
N ALA A 193 -30.39 13.15 6.00
CA ALA A 193 -30.10 14.14 4.96
C ALA A 193 -29.45 15.40 5.55
N TYR A 194 -29.96 15.91 6.67
CA TYR A 194 -29.39 17.05 7.38
C TYR A 194 -27.95 16.78 7.85
N ARG A 195 -27.67 15.61 8.43
CA ARG A 195 -26.31 15.23 8.87
C ARG A 195 -25.35 15.09 7.70
N LEU A 196 -25.79 14.51 6.58
CA LEU A 196 -24.98 14.41 5.36
C LEU A 196 -24.62 15.79 4.80
N LEU A 197 -25.58 16.73 4.75
CA LEU A 197 -25.33 18.11 4.35
C LEU A 197 -24.40 18.84 5.34
N GLY A 198 -24.56 18.59 6.64
CA GLY A 198 -23.68 19.13 7.69
C GLY A 198 -22.23 18.65 7.53
N ASN A 199 -22.03 17.36 7.27
CA ASN A 199 -20.71 16.78 7.01
C ASN A 199 -20.10 17.35 5.71
N ALA A 200 -20.90 17.45 4.64
CA ALA A 200 -20.44 18.03 3.38
C ALA A 200 -20.00 19.50 3.54
N HIS A 201 -20.73 20.28 4.34
CA HIS A 201 -20.34 21.65 4.66
C HIS A 201 -19.03 21.71 5.47
N GLU A 202 -18.88 20.85 6.48
CA GLU A 202 -17.66 20.76 7.28
C GLU A 202 -16.44 20.30 6.46
N ASP A 203 -16.62 19.37 5.54
CA ASP A 203 -15.57 18.85 4.66
C ASP A 203 -15.03 19.97 3.75
N VAL A 204 -15.90 20.81 3.17
CA VAL A 204 -15.47 22.00 2.40
C VAL A 204 -14.58 22.90 3.24
N LEU A 205 -15.02 23.26 4.44
CA LEU A 205 -14.27 24.19 5.29
C LEU A 205 -12.95 23.58 5.77
N THR A 206 -12.95 22.30 6.13
CA THR A 206 -11.76 21.59 6.61
C THR A 206 -10.71 21.48 5.51
N ALA A 207 -11.11 21.11 4.28
CA ALA A 207 -10.23 21.09 3.13
C ALA A 207 -9.69 22.48 2.79
N PHE A 208 -10.55 23.51 2.87
CA PHE A 208 -10.19 24.88 2.56
C PHE A 208 -9.16 25.42 3.55
N GLU A 209 -9.44 25.28 4.85
CA GLU A 209 -8.53 25.66 5.93
C GLU A 209 -7.18 24.92 5.82
N ALA A 210 -7.20 23.61 5.57
CA ALA A 210 -5.98 22.82 5.40
C ALA A 210 -5.15 23.31 4.21
N THR A 211 -5.81 23.69 3.11
CA THR A 211 -5.15 24.25 1.92
C THR A 211 -4.52 25.60 2.23
N LEU A 212 -5.26 26.53 2.85
CA LEU A 212 -4.74 27.84 3.27
C LEU A 212 -3.53 27.71 4.20
N LYS A 213 -3.60 26.82 5.19
CA LYS A 213 -2.49 26.52 6.11
C LYS A 213 -1.26 26.01 5.35
N THR A 214 -1.47 25.05 4.46
CA THR A 214 -0.38 24.40 3.71
C THR A 214 0.35 25.40 2.83
N VAL A 215 -0.39 26.25 2.10
CA VAL A 215 0.20 27.29 1.24
C VAL A 215 0.89 28.38 2.07
N TYR A 216 0.28 28.86 3.15
CA TYR A 216 0.89 29.88 4.01
C TYR A 216 2.19 29.38 4.64
N LEU A 217 2.20 28.18 5.21
CA LEU A 217 3.40 27.59 5.82
C LEU A 217 4.51 27.38 4.78
N HIS A 218 4.15 27.04 3.55
CA HIS A 218 5.12 26.96 2.45
C HIS A 218 5.74 28.33 2.12
N GLY A 219 4.92 29.37 2.01
CA GLY A 219 5.38 30.74 1.77
C GLY A 219 6.31 31.24 2.88
N MET A 220 6.00 30.87 4.13
CA MET A 220 6.77 31.26 5.31
C MET A 220 7.97 30.37 5.61
N ARG A 221 8.31 29.37 4.78
CA ARG A 221 9.39 28.39 5.06
C ARG A 221 10.75 28.99 5.39
N ASN A 222 11.02 30.22 4.95
CA ASN A 222 12.28 30.95 5.17
C ASN A 222 12.17 32.01 6.27
N ALA A 223 11.04 32.09 6.98
CA ALA A 223 10.76 33.10 7.99
C ALA A 223 10.25 32.44 9.29
N PRO A 224 10.58 33.00 10.47
CA PRO A 224 10.01 32.55 11.73
C PRO A 224 8.53 32.92 11.80
N ALA A 225 7.65 32.01 11.40
CA ALA A 225 6.21 32.18 11.51
C ALA A 225 5.64 31.53 12.78
N LYS A 226 4.74 32.23 13.47
CA LYS A 226 3.91 31.59 14.49
C LYS A 226 2.94 30.64 13.80
N PRO A 227 2.76 29.40 14.30
CA PRO A 227 1.80 28.46 13.72
C PRO A 227 0.41 29.10 13.62
N PRO A 228 -0.19 29.12 12.42
CA PRO A 228 -1.55 29.62 12.26
C PRO A 228 -2.48 28.61 12.95
N ARG A 229 -3.19 29.04 14.00
CA ARG A 229 -4.13 28.18 14.75
C ARG A 229 -5.41 27.96 13.91
N ASN A 230 -6.52 28.56 14.32
CA ASN A 230 -7.76 28.61 13.56
C ASN A 230 -7.90 29.94 12.80
N ASP A 231 -6.78 30.62 12.54
CA ASP A 231 -6.78 31.95 11.92
C ASP A 231 -7.43 31.94 10.53
N PHE A 232 -7.37 30.81 9.81
CA PHE A 232 -7.96 30.67 8.48
C PHE A 232 -9.45 30.31 8.48
N GLN A 233 -10.06 30.14 9.65
CA GLN A 233 -11.52 30.13 9.81
C GLN A 233 -12.08 31.55 10.04
N ASN A 234 -11.32 32.58 9.71
CA ASN A 234 -11.74 33.97 9.75
C ASN A 234 -11.06 34.73 8.60
N ILE A 235 -11.86 35.31 7.70
CA ILE A 235 -11.36 35.94 6.48
C ILE A 235 -10.37 37.08 6.79
N GLU A 236 -10.70 37.95 7.74
CA GLU A 236 -9.85 39.09 8.09
C GLU A 236 -8.51 38.68 8.72
N LYS A 237 -8.50 37.63 9.54
CA LYS A 237 -7.25 37.02 10.03
C LYS A 237 -6.48 36.36 8.90
N ALA A 238 -7.14 35.64 8.00
CA ALA A 238 -6.51 35.03 6.83
C ALA A 238 -5.83 36.08 5.95
N LYS A 239 -6.53 37.18 5.62
CA LYS A 239 -5.96 38.32 4.87
C LYS A 239 -4.71 38.88 5.54
N LYS A 240 -4.75 39.11 6.86
CA LYS A 240 -3.59 39.60 7.61
C LYS A 240 -2.40 38.65 7.55
N ARG A 241 -2.63 37.33 7.61
CA ARG A 241 -1.58 36.33 7.46
C ARG A 241 -0.98 36.36 6.06
N PHE A 242 -1.81 36.32 5.03
CA PHE A 242 -1.34 36.29 3.64
C PHE A 242 -0.72 37.62 3.18
N ALA A 243 -1.07 38.74 3.82
CA ALA A 243 -0.38 40.01 3.62
C ALA A 243 1.12 39.94 3.99
N GLU A 244 1.53 39.06 4.92
CA GLU A 244 2.95 38.78 5.22
C GLU A 244 3.69 38.21 3.99
N LEU A 245 2.97 37.54 3.08
CA LEU A 245 3.46 36.99 1.82
C LEU A 245 3.23 37.93 0.63
N GLY A 246 2.69 39.13 0.86
CA GLY A 246 2.41 40.12 -0.17
C GLY A 246 1.23 39.76 -1.08
N ILE A 247 0.30 38.92 -0.62
CA ILE A 247 -0.89 38.53 -1.39
C ILE A 247 -2.19 38.67 -0.59
N ASP A 248 -3.28 38.99 -1.30
CA ASP A 248 -4.64 38.80 -0.81
C ASP A 248 -5.28 37.66 -1.62
N PRO A 249 -5.47 36.47 -1.02
CA PRO A 249 -6.03 35.33 -1.73
C PRO A 249 -7.52 35.49 -2.05
N PHE A 250 -8.18 36.53 -1.51
CA PHE A 250 -9.60 36.81 -1.76
C PHE A 250 -9.82 37.94 -2.77
N GLN A 251 -8.75 38.45 -3.40
CA GLN A 251 -8.78 39.65 -4.24
C GLN A 251 -9.76 39.58 -5.43
N HIS A 252 -10.03 38.39 -5.95
CA HIS A 252 -10.94 38.20 -7.09
C HIS A 252 -12.38 37.91 -6.70
N LEU A 253 -12.70 37.81 -5.39
CA LEU A 253 -14.07 37.70 -4.92
C LEU A 253 -14.73 39.07 -4.86
N THR A 254 -15.96 39.17 -5.37
CA THR A 254 -16.82 40.34 -5.17
C THR A 254 -17.21 40.48 -3.70
N SER A 255 -17.66 41.67 -3.30
CA SER A 255 -18.13 41.91 -1.92
C SER A 255 -19.25 40.95 -1.50
N GLY A 256 -20.16 40.62 -2.43
CA GLY A 256 -21.25 39.68 -2.15
C GLY A 256 -20.77 38.25 -1.95
N GLU A 257 -19.83 37.79 -2.78
CA GLU A 257 -19.20 36.48 -2.63
C GLU A 257 -18.40 36.37 -1.33
N LEU A 258 -17.70 37.44 -0.94
CA LEU A 258 -16.97 37.49 0.32
C LEU A 258 -17.91 37.37 1.52
N THR A 259 -19.05 38.07 1.51
CA THR A 259 -20.08 37.95 2.54
C THR A 259 -20.65 36.53 2.63
N LYS A 260 -20.92 35.90 1.48
CA LYS A 260 -21.38 34.50 1.44
C LYS A 260 -20.34 33.52 1.99
N LEU A 261 -19.06 33.74 1.66
CA LEU A 261 -17.95 32.94 2.17
C LEU A 261 -17.84 33.08 3.69
N GLU A 262 -17.91 34.31 4.21
CA GLU A 262 -17.85 34.58 5.65
C GLU A 262 -18.99 33.92 6.41
N LEU A 263 -20.22 34.07 5.89
CA LEU A 263 -21.41 33.45 6.47
C LEU A 263 -21.27 31.92 6.56
N ASN A 264 -20.79 31.28 5.49
CA ASN A 264 -20.58 29.83 5.47
C ASN A 264 -19.49 29.39 6.46
N ILE A 265 -18.40 30.13 6.60
CA ILE A 265 -17.38 29.83 7.60
C ILE A 265 -17.97 29.90 9.03
N GLN A 266 -18.86 30.86 9.31
CA GLN A 266 -19.54 30.95 10.61
C GLN A 266 -20.55 29.81 10.85
N LYS A 267 -21.23 29.32 9.79
CA LYS A 267 -22.21 28.21 9.91
C LYS A 267 -21.59 26.97 10.55
N ARG A 268 -20.30 26.67 10.33
CA ARG A 268 -19.61 25.51 10.93
C ARG A 268 -19.64 25.53 12.46
N HIS A 269 -19.55 26.71 13.09
CA HIS A 269 -19.62 26.79 14.55
C HIS A 269 -20.96 26.25 15.08
N VAL A 270 -22.04 26.62 14.39
CA VAL A 270 -23.40 26.19 14.73
C VAL A 270 -23.59 24.69 14.46
N ILE A 271 -23.19 24.21 13.27
CA ILE A 271 -23.33 22.81 12.86
C ILE A 271 -22.50 21.89 13.76
N GLY A 272 -21.21 22.19 13.93
CA GLY A 272 -20.24 21.30 14.59
C GLY A 272 -20.25 21.37 16.13
N HIS A 273 -20.73 22.45 16.73
CA HIS A 273 -20.65 22.62 18.19
C HIS A 273 -21.99 22.88 18.90
N ASN A 274 -23.02 23.32 18.18
CA ASN A 274 -24.33 23.62 18.77
C ASN A 274 -25.44 22.69 18.27
N LEU A 275 -25.09 21.51 17.73
CA LEU A 275 -26.05 20.55 17.14
C LEU A 275 -26.95 21.19 16.07
N GLY A 276 -26.41 22.16 15.33
CA GLY A 276 -27.17 22.92 14.33
C GLY A 276 -28.06 24.02 14.92
N VAL A 277 -28.11 24.25 16.23
CA VAL A 277 -28.95 25.27 16.86
C VAL A 277 -28.29 26.65 16.82
N ILE A 278 -28.98 27.62 16.22
CA ILE A 278 -28.51 29.01 16.05
C ILE A 278 -28.29 29.67 17.42
N ASP A 279 -27.07 30.17 17.63
CA ASP A 279 -26.70 30.95 18.80
C ASP A 279 -26.75 32.47 18.53
N PRO A 280 -26.69 33.33 19.57
CA PRO A 280 -26.70 34.78 19.39
C PRO A 280 -25.58 35.30 18.49
N LYS A 281 -24.39 34.67 18.55
CA LYS A 281 -23.23 35.09 17.79
C LYS A 281 -23.44 34.87 16.30
N PHE A 282 -24.05 33.75 15.90
CA PHE A 282 -24.40 33.48 14.51
C PHE A 282 -25.53 34.39 14.01
N ALA A 283 -26.52 34.68 14.87
CA ALA A 283 -27.61 35.59 14.52
C ALA A 283 -27.12 37.02 14.19
N ASP A 284 -26.04 37.50 14.83
CA ASP A 284 -25.40 38.78 14.50
C ASP A 284 -24.85 38.82 13.06
N HIS A 285 -24.49 37.67 12.49
CA HIS A 285 -23.94 37.54 11.14
C HIS A 285 -25.00 37.18 10.08
N ALA A 286 -26.19 36.76 10.49
CA ALA A 286 -27.24 36.28 9.60
C ALA A 286 -28.58 36.94 9.98
N GLN A 287 -28.95 38.02 9.29
CA GLN A 287 -30.11 38.87 9.64
C GLN A 287 -31.45 38.12 9.72
N GLU A 288 -31.60 37.00 9.02
CA GLU A 288 -32.82 36.17 9.01
C GLU A 288 -32.76 35.01 10.03
N ALA A 289 -31.61 34.78 10.67
CA ALA A 289 -31.42 33.69 11.61
C ALA A 289 -32.02 34.02 12.98
N LYS A 290 -32.84 33.11 13.51
CA LYS A 290 -33.45 33.26 14.84
C LYS A 290 -32.75 32.34 15.83
N VAL A 291 -32.36 32.91 16.98
CA VAL A 291 -31.74 32.17 18.08
C VAL A 291 -32.66 31.05 18.56
N GLY A 292 -32.12 29.85 18.69
CA GLY A 292 -32.85 28.65 19.13
C GLY A 292 -33.49 27.82 18.01
N GLU A 293 -33.50 28.29 16.76
CA GLU A 293 -33.91 27.49 15.61
C GLU A 293 -32.72 26.69 15.03
N THR A 294 -33.01 25.61 14.31
CA THR A 294 -31.98 24.85 13.59
C THR A 294 -31.56 25.61 12.33
N VAL A 295 -30.26 25.76 12.12
CA VAL A 295 -29.70 26.37 10.91
C VAL A 295 -30.12 25.56 9.69
N HIS A 296 -30.71 26.24 8.71
CA HIS A 296 -31.12 25.60 7.47
C HIS A 296 -29.90 25.34 6.58
N LEU A 297 -29.73 24.09 6.15
CA LEU A 297 -28.68 23.68 5.21
C LEU A 297 -29.31 23.45 3.84
N VAL A 298 -28.85 24.20 2.85
CA VAL A 298 -29.29 24.08 1.47
C VAL A 298 -28.16 23.48 0.65
N ALA A 299 -28.47 22.43 -0.11
CA ALA A 299 -27.54 21.75 -0.99
C ALA A 299 -26.84 22.69 -1.99
N SER A 300 -27.60 23.63 -2.60
CA SER A 300 -27.03 24.64 -3.50
C SER A 300 -26.04 25.57 -2.80
N ASP A 301 -26.29 25.95 -1.55
CA ASP A 301 -25.40 26.83 -0.78
C ASP A 301 -24.06 26.16 -0.48
N ILE A 302 -24.08 24.84 -0.21
CA ILE A 302 -22.85 24.06 0.04
C ILE A 302 -22.02 23.96 -1.24
N ARG A 303 -22.67 23.69 -2.38
CA ARG A 303 -22.00 23.67 -3.69
C ARG A 303 -21.46 25.05 -4.07
N GLU A 304 -22.19 26.13 -3.77
CA GLU A 304 -21.70 27.51 -3.96
C GLU A 304 -20.50 27.80 -3.05
N PHE A 305 -20.58 27.46 -1.76
CA PHE A 305 -19.47 27.63 -0.81
C PHE A 305 -18.20 26.91 -1.30
N ALA A 306 -18.33 25.66 -1.73
CA ALA A 306 -17.22 24.89 -2.30
C ALA A 306 -16.63 25.54 -3.55
N THR A 307 -17.47 26.19 -4.37
CA THR A 307 -17.03 26.92 -5.57
C THR A 307 -16.27 28.20 -5.22
N LEU A 308 -16.75 28.98 -4.26
CA LEU A 308 -16.04 30.17 -3.77
C LEU A 308 -14.67 29.82 -3.19
N CYS A 309 -14.59 28.73 -2.42
CA CYS A 309 -13.32 28.22 -1.91
C CYS A 309 -12.38 27.79 -3.05
N GLN A 310 -12.87 27.16 -4.13
CA GLN A 310 -12.04 26.82 -5.29
C GLN A 310 -11.41 28.05 -5.92
N ASN A 311 -12.17 29.12 -6.10
CA ASN A 311 -11.66 30.34 -6.73
C ASN A 311 -10.47 30.90 -5.93
N VAL A 312 -10.57 30.92 -4.60
CA VAL A 312 -9.48 31.32 -3.71
C VAL A 312 -8.28 30.37 -3.80
N VAL A 313 -8.53 29.05 -3.90
CA VAL A 313 -7.46 28.06 -4.05
C VAL A 313 -6.77 28.17 -5.41
N ASP A 314 -7.50 28.48 -6.48
CA ASP A 314 -6.94 28.69 -7.81
C ASP A 314 -5.99 29.90 -7.84
N ASP A 315 -6.32 30.98 -7.13
CA ASP A 315 -5.44 32.14 -6.95
C ASP A 315 -4.15 31.79 -6.18
N LEU A 316 -4.27 30.99 -5.13
CA LEU A 316 -3.12 30.51 -4.36
C LEU A 316 -2.24 29.55 -5.15
N ASP A 317 -2.85 28.64 -5.91
CA ASP A 317 -2.16 27.73 -6.82
C ASP A 317 -1.41 28.50 -7.91
N ALA A 318 -2.00 29.58 -8.41
CA ALA A 318 -1.36 30.46 -9.37
C ALA A 318 -0.17 31.20 -8.76
N TRP A 319 -0.33 31.72 -7.53
CA TRP A 319 0.74 32.41 -6.82
C TRP A 319 1.99 31.54 -6.57
N LEU A 320 1.82 30.23 -6.32
CA LEU A 320 2.94 29.31 -6.07
C LEU A 320 3.98 29.27 -7.20
N VAL A 321 3.58 29.59 -8.44
CA VAL A 321 4.46 29.56 -9.63
C VAL A 321 4.37 30.82 -10.50
N GLY A 322 3.51 31.78 -10.14
CA GLY A 322 3.34 33.05 -10.87
C GLY A 322 2.60 32.92 -12.20
N ALA A 323 1.83 31.87 -12.41
CA ALA A 323 1.04 31.64 -13.62
C ALA A 323 -0.28 30.98 -13.25
N THR A 324 -1.35 31.15 -14.03
CA THR A 324 -2.62 30.41 -13.83
C THR A 324 -2.48 28.97 -14.35
N SER A 325 -3.18 28.02 -13.74
CA SER A 325 -3.20 26.65 -14.27
C SER A 325 -4.00 26.57 -15.58
N PRO A 326 -3.51 25.91 -16.64
CA PRO A 326 -4.28 25.68 -17.85
C PRO A 326 -5.44 24.68 -17.66
N THR A 327 -5.57 24.10 -16.47
CA THR A 327 -6.56 23.09 -16.09
C THR A 327 -7.76 23.66 -15.32
N VAL A 328 -7.78 24.98 -15.06
CA VAL A 328 -8.93 25.65 -14.43
C VAL A 328 -10.19 25.37 -15.25
N GLY A 329 -11.25 24.92 -14.57
CA GLY A 329 -12.53 24.56 -15.20
C GLY A 329 -12.54 23.26 -16.01
N GLN A 330 -11.42 22.53 -16.09
CA GLN A 330 -11.39 21.21 -16.74
C GLN A 330 -11.81 20.10 -15.76
N GLU A 331 -12.35 19.02 -16.31
CA GLU A 331 -12.65 17.81 -15.53
C GLU A 331 -11.36 17.19 -14.98
N LEU A 332 -11.49 16.52 -13.83
CA LEU A 332 -10.39 15.79 -13.22
C LEU A 332 -9.97 14.63 -14.12
N PRO A 333 -8.65 14.39 -14.29
CA PRO A 333 -8.20 13.16 -14.93
C PRO A 333 -8.74 11.95 -14.16
N PRO A 334 -9.12 10.86 -14.86
CA PRO A 334 -9.54 9.64 -14.19
C PRO A 334 -8.39 9.09 -13.37
N LEU A 335 -8.67 8.60 -12.17
CA LEU A 335 -7.68 7.83 -11.41
C LEU A 335 -7.27 6.61 -12.24
N LEU A 336 -5.98 6.28 -12.22
CA LEU A 336 -5.55 4.96 -12.66
C LEU A 336 -6.02 3.98 -11.60
N VAL A 337 -7.20 3.43 -11.85
CA VAL A 337 -7.64 2.22 -11.16
C VAL A 337 -6.61 1.17 -11.52
N ALA A 338 -6.11 0.46 -10.52
CA ALA A 338 -5.25 -0.67 -10.80
C ALA A 338 -5.94 -1.55 -11.85
N SER A 339 -5.17 -2.17 -12.75
CA SER A 339 -5.73 -3.31 -13.48
C SER A 339 -6.43 -4.23 -12.47
N PRO A 340 -7.56 -4.88 -12.82
CA PRO A 340 -8.32 -5.71 -11.89
C PRO A 340 -7.49 -6.81 -11.19
N ALA A 341 -6.22 -6.99 -11.56
CA ALA A 341 -5.22 -7.75 -10.82
C ALA A 341 -4.83 -7.15 -9.43
N HIS A 342 -5.21 -5.89 -9.10
CA HIS A 342 -4.44 -5.09 -8.15
C HIS A 342 -5.23 -4.03 -7.35
N THR A 343 -6.56 -3.95 -7.43
CA THR A 343 -7.34 -3.01 -6.60
C THR A 343 -7.68 -3.61 -5.24
N ASN A 344 -7.03 -3.14 -4.17
CA ASN A 344 -7.54 -3.27 -2.81
C ASN A 344 -8.38 -2.03 -2.46
N SER A 345 -9.62 -2.00 -2.93
CA SER A 345 -10.67 -1.15 -2.34
C SER A 345 -12.05 -1.73 -2.63
N SER A 346 -12.35 -2.82 -1.96
CA SER A 346 -13.71 -3.27 -1.68
C SER A 346 -13.61 -4.23 -0.50
N ASN A 347 -14.65 -4.32 0.32
CA ASN A 347 -14.86 -5.44 1.24
C ASN A 347 -15.04 -6.78 0.48
N GLU A 348 -14.40 -6.96 -0.68
CA GLU A 348 -14.39 -8.23 -1.39
C GLU A 348 -13.39 -9.17 -0.72
N PRO A 349 -13.81 -10.40 -0.41
CA PRO A 349 -12.89 -11.40 0.11
C PRO A 349 -11.75 -11.63 -0.88
N LEU A 350 -10.53 -11.82 -0.36
CA LEU A 350 -9.36 -12.14 -1.17
C LEU A 350 -9.70 -13.25 -2.18
N SER A 351 -9.53 -12.96 -3.47
CA SER A 351 -9.80 -13.87 -4.58
C SER A 351 -8.52 -14.25 -5.31
N LEU A 352 -8.58 -15.32 -6.10
CA LEU A 352 -7.42 -15.80 -6.87
C LEU A 352 -6.94 -14.77 -7.91
N GLU A 353 -7.88 -14.01 -8.45
CA GLU A 353 -7.65 -12.96 -9.44
C GLU A 353 -6.96 -11.74 -8.82
N ASN A 354 -7.21 -11.47 -7.53
CA ASN A 354 -6.70 -10.30 -6.81
C ASN A 354 -5.38 -10.57 -6.05
N LEU A 355 -4.82 -11.78 -6.14
CA LEU A 355 -3.49 -12.07 -5.59
C LEU A 355 -2.40 -11.32 -6.38
N ASP A 356 -1.51 -10.64 -5.65
CA ASP A 356 -0.35 -9.91 -6.19
C ASP A 356 0.78 -10.88 -6.58
N VAL A 357 0.54 -11.64 -7.65
CA VAL A 357 1.49 -12.62 -8.21
C VAL A 357 1.60 -12.48 -9.71
N ARG A 358 2.83 -12.51 -10.24
CA ARG A 358 3.09 -12.43 -11.69
C ARG A 358 2.98 -13.80 -12.36
N LEU A 359 1.81 -14.41 -12.24
CA LEU A 359 1.50 -15.73 -12.79
C LEU A 359 0.40 -15.66 -13.83
N SER A 360 0.48 -16.51 -14.87
CA SER A 360 -0.63 -16.68 -15.81
C SER A 360 -1.90 -17.19 -15.09
N GLY A 361 -3.07 -16.97 -15.70
CA GLY A 361 -4.34 -17.44 -15.13
C GLY A 361 -4.36 -18.94 -14.83
N LEU A 362 -3.76 -19.75 -15.72
CA LEU A 362 -3.63 -21.19 -15.52
C LEU A 362 -2.65 -21.51 -14.36
N ALA A 363 -1.51 -20.83 -14.28
CA ALA A 363 -0.56 -21.03 -13.17
C ALA A 363 -1.16 -20.67 -11.81
N ARG A 364 -1.97 -19.60 -11.72
CA ARG A 364 -2.73 -19.25 -10.51
C ARG A 364 -3.70 -20.36 -10.12
N GLN A 365 -4.47 -20.90 -11.07
CA GLN A 365 -5.42 -21.98 -10.79
C GLN A 365 -4.72 -23.26 -10.34
N VAL A 366 -3.60 -23.61 -10.98
CA VAL A 366 -2.77 -24.76 -10.61
C VAL A 366 -2.18 -24.57 -9.20
N ALA A 367 -1.68 -23.38 -8.86
CA ALA A 367 -1.17 -23.08 -7.52
C ALA A 367 -2.26 -23.16 -6.44
N LEU A 368 -3.45 -22.58 -6.70
CA LEU A 368 -4.58 -22.70 -5.78
C LEU A 368 -5.00 -24.16 -5.58
N TRP A 369 -4.97 -24.95 -6.65
CA TRP A 369 -5.26 -26.38 -6.57
C TRP A 369 -4.24 -27.12 -5.71
N PHE A 370 -2.93 -26.85 -5.87
CA PHE A 370 -1.90 -27.39 -4.97
C PHE A 370 -2.12 -27.00 -3.52
N ALA A 371 -2.45 -25.73 -3.25
CA ALA A 371 -2.73 -25.24 -1.91
C ALA A 371 -3.91 -26.00 -1.27
N LYS A 372 -5.02 -26.16 -2.00
CA LYS A 372 -6.22 -26.87 -1.52
C LYS A 372 -6.03 -28.38 -1.36
N LYS A 373 -5.22 -28.99 -2.22
CA LYS A 373 -4.96 -30.43 -2.21
C LYS A 373 -4.06 -30.86 -1.07
N SER A 374 -3.12 -30.00 -0.68
CA SER A 374 -2.21 -30.28 0.44
C SER A 374 -3.01 -30.46 1.74
N THR A 375 -2.85 -31.62 2.38
CA THR A 375 -3.55 -31.97 3.62
C THR A 375 -2.81 -31.53 4.88
N ASN A 376 -1.50 -31.29 4.78
CA ASN A 376 -0.68 -30.94 5.92
C ASN A 376 0.24 -29.73 5.71
N GLY A 377 0.29 -29.13 4.51
CA GLY A 377 1.05 -27.88 4.29
C GLY A 377 2.57 -28.05 4.42
N SER A 378 3.07 -29.30 4.41
CA SER A 378 4.51 -29.57 4.46
C SER A 378 5.11 -29.57 3.06
N HIS A 379 6.15 -28.76 2.87
CA HIS A 379 6.93 -28.70 1.63
C HIS A 379 7.77 -29.97 1.38
N GLN A 380 7.87 -30.87 2.37
CA GLN A 380 8.59 -32.13 2.26
C GLN A 380 7.75 -33.24 1.62
N ASN A 381 6.43 -33.05 1.53
CA ASN A 381 5.51 -34.04 0.97
C ASN A 381 5.18 -33.73 -0.48
N THR A 382 5.17 -34.77 -1.31
CA THR A 382 4.68 -34.67 -2.69
C THR A 382 3.24 -34.16 -2.69
N THR A 383 3.00 -33.04 -3.37
CA THR A 383 1.67 -32.43 -3.45
C THR A 383 0.82 -33.06 -4.54
N ALA A 384 1.43 -33.41 -5.69
CA ALA A 384 0.79 -34.18 -6.74
C ALA A 384 1.80 -34.86 -7.68
N GLU A 385 1.34 -35.92 -8.35
CA GLU A 385 2.00 -36.46 -9.53
C GLU A 385 1.55 -35.75 -10.82
N GLY A 386 2.36 -35.82 -11.88
CA GLY A 386 2.07 -35.14 -13.14
C GLY A 386 0.72 -35.51 -13.76
N ASP A 387 0.37 -36.80 -13.77
CA ASP A 387 -0.90 -37.29 -14.32
C ASP A 387 -2.11 -36.77 -13.53
N GLU A 388 -1.95 -36.52 -12.23
CA GLU A 388 -3.03 -36.01 -11.37
C GLU A 388 -3.35 -34.55 -11.69
N ILE A 389 -2.36 -33.75 -12.08
CA ILE A 389 -2.57 -32.36 -12.47
C ILE A 389 -3.24 -32.33 -13.85
N VAL A 390 -2.78 -33.16 -14.79
CA VAL A 390 -3.43 -33.26 -16.10
C VAL A 390 -4.89 -33.67 -15.96
N ALA A 391 -5.18 -34.63 -15.08
CA ALA A 391 -6.56 -35.04 -14.78
C ALA A 391 -7.40 -33.95 -14.12
N ALA A 392 -6.80 -33.06 -13.31
CA ALA A 392 -7.50 -31.97 -12.65
C ALA A 392 -7.84 -30.79 -13.59
N PHE A 393 -7.16 -30.68 -14.73
CA PHE A 393 -7.34 -29.62 -15.71
C PHE A 393 -7.59 -30.19 -17.12
N PRO A 394 -8.69 -30.93 -17.33
CA PRO A 394 -8.94 -31.65 -18.60
C PRO A 394 -9.13 -30.74 -19.81
N ASP A 395 -9.52 -29.48 -19.58
CA ASP A 395 -9.75 -28.47 -20.62
C ASP A 395 -8.47 -27.74 -21.03
N ALA A 396 -7.36 -27.93 -20.31
CA ALA A 396 -6.06 -27.34 -20.61
C ALA A 396 -5.18 -28.32 -21.40
N ALA A 397 -4.51 -27.81 -22.44
CA ALA A 397 -3.51 -28.61 -23.14
C ALA A 397 -2.35 -28.97 -22.20
N GLU A 398 -1.85 -30.21 -22.28
CA GLU A 398 -0.73 -30.71 -21.45
C GLU A 398 0.49 -29.77 -21.48
N ARG A 399 0.81 -29.22 -22.66
CA ARG A 399 1.91 -28.25 -22.83
C ARG A 399 1.69 -26.93 -22.08
N SER A 400 0.44 -26.50 -21.92
CA SER A 400 0.09 -25.31 -21.14
C SER A 400 0.22 -25.57 -19.65
N ILE A 401 -0.11 -26.79 -19.19
CA ILE A 401 0.08 -27.21 -17.80
C ILE A 401 1.59 -27.30 -17.47
N GLU A 402 2.39 -27.89 -18.37
CA GLU A 402 3.86 -27.90 -18.23
C GLU A 402 4.42 -26.48 -18.07
N LYS A 403 3.97 -25.54 -18.90
CA LYS A 403 4.38 -24.13 -18.82
C LYS A 403 3.93 -23.48 -17.51
N ALA A 404 2.70 -23.75 -17.06
CA ALA A 404 2.19 -23.24 -15.80
C ALA A 404 3.00 -23.74 -14.60
N VAL A 405 3.38 -25.02 -14.57
CA VAL A 405 4.25 -25.58 -13.53
C VAL A 405 5.65 -24.95 -13.59
N ALA A 406 6.19 -24.73 -14.78
CA ALA A 406 7.48 -24.04 -14.94
C ALA A 406 7.43 -22.58 -14.46
N GLU A 407 6.33 -21.85 -14.71
CA GLU A 407 6.11 -20.51 -14.15
C GLU A 407 6.10 -20.53 -12.61
N LEU A 408 5.43 -21.52 -12.01
CA LEU A 408 5.41 -21.68 -10.55
C LEU A 408 6.78 -22.03 -9.97
N GLU A 409 7.57 -22.84 -10.67
CA GLU A 409 8.92 -23.21 -10.25
C GLU A 409 9.88 -22.02 -10.34
N GLU A 410 9.82 -21.24 -11.43
CA GLU A 410 10.62 -20.01 -11.63
C GLU A 410 10.32 -18.96 -10.54
N GLU A 411 9.03 -18.83 -10.17
CA GLU A 411 8.62 -17.93 -9.09
C GLU A 411 8.90 -18.49 -7.69
N GLY A 412 9.32 -19.75 -7.56
CA GLY A 412 9.67 -20.40 -6.29
C GLY A 412 8.48 -20.98 -5.51
N PHE A 413 7.30 -21.05 -6.11
CA PHE A 413 6.08 -21.60 -5.50
C PHE A 413 6.07 -23.13 -5.47
N VAL A 414 6.79 -23.79 -6.37
CA VAL A 414 6.95 -25.23 -6.35
C VAL A 414 8.40 -25.62 -6.57
N THR A 415 8.78 -26.80 -6.10
CA THR A 415 9.99 -27.47 -6.58
C THR A 415 9.60 -28.75 -7.29
N THR A 416 10.38 -29.12 -8.31
CA THR A 416 10.13 -30.34 -9.06
C THR A 416 11.21 -31.40 -8.81
N SER A 417 10.79 -32.67 -8.79
CA SER A 417 11.72 -33.81 -8.80
C SER A 417 11.45 -34.69 -10.02
N GLY A 418 12.38 -34.67 -10.97
CA GLY A 418 12.30 -35.43 -12.21
C GLY A 418 12.50 -36.94 -12.04
N GLY A 419 11.90 -37.71 -12.94
CA GLY A 419 12.13 -39.14 -13.17
C GLY A 419 12.27 -39.41 -14.67
N ILE A 420 13.08 -40.42 -15.05
CA ILE A 420 13.34 -40.74 -16.46
C ILE A 420 12.00 -41.07 -17.16
N GLY A 421 11.66 -40.29 -18.21
CA GLY A 421 10.49 -40.56 -19.08
C GLY A 421 9.19 -39.86 -18.70
N ARG A 422 9.14 -39.04 -17.63
CA ARG A 422 7.95 -38.24 -17.27
C ARG A 422 8.07 -36.81 -17.79
N ARG A 423 7.02 -36.30 -18.45
CA ARG A 423 6.96 -34.90 -18.93
C ARG A 423 6.65 -33.91 -17.82
N ILE A 424 5.74 -34.26 -16.92
CA ILE A 424 5.45 -33.47 -15.71
C ILE A 424 6.04 -34.23 -14.50
N PRO A 425 7.00 -33.62 -13.77
CA PRO A 425 7.69 -34.24 -12.64
C PRO A 425 6.82 -34.34 -11.38
N PHE A 426 7.34 -34.97 -10.33
CA PHE A 426 6.72 -34.85 -9.00
C PHE A 426 6.84 -33.41 -8.52
N ILE A 427 5.74 -32.87 -7.98
CA ILE A 427 5.66 -31.47 -7.58
C ILE A 427 5.47 -31.36 -6.08
N PHE A 428 6.29 -30.49 -5.48
CA PHE A 428 6.30 -30.18 -4.06
C PHE A 428 5.98 -28.70 -3.90
N ALA A 429 4.83 -28.39 -3.33
CA ALA A 429 4.46 -27.02 -2.99
C ALA A 429 5.42 -26.46 -1.92
N THR A 430 5.92 -25.24 -2.13
CA THR A 430 6.81 -24.59 -1.18
C THR A 430 6.02 -23.83 -0.13
N THR A 431 6.73 -23.39 0.92
CA THR A 431 6.18 -22.47 1.92
C THR A 431 5.64 -21.19 1.28
N ASP A 432 6.27 -20.68 0.22
CA ASP A 432 5.85 -19.45 -0.46
C ASP A 432 4.50 -19.63 -1.18
N LEU A 433 4.22 -20.82 -1.70
CA LEU A 433 2.91 -21.13 -2.28
C LEU A 433 1.83 -21.11 -1.21
N PHE A 434 2.06 -21.76 -0.08
CA PHE A 434 1.10 -21.75 1.01
C PHE A 434 0.92 -20.33 1.57
N ALA A 435 2.00 -19.61 1.83
CA ALA A 435 1.96 -18.25 2.35
C ALA A 435 1.20 -17.27 1.43
N THR A 436 1.24 -17.51 0.12
CA THR A 436 0.58 -16.65 -0.88
C THR A 436 -0.86 -17.06 -1.17
N PHE A 437 -1.14 -18.37 -1.25
CA PHE A 437 -2.44 -18.87 -1.72
C PHE A 437 -3.37 -19.32 -0.58
N ASP A 438 -2.89 -19.55 0.63
CA ASP A 438 -3.72 -19.95 1.78
C ASP A 438 -4.78 -18.93 2.19
N PRO A 439 -4.57 -17.61 2.06
CA PRO A 439 -5.64 -16.64 2.28
C PRO A 439 -6.86 -16.90 1.40
N VAL A 440 -6.66 -17.39 0.18
CA VAL A 440 -7.72 -17.74 -0.78
C VAL A 440 -8.15 -19.20 -0.64
N ALA A 441 -7.22 -20.11 -0.36
CA ALA A 441 -7.48 -21.54 -0.31
C ALA A 441 -8.21 -21.96 0.97
N LEU A 442 -7.83 -21.35 2.10
CA LEU A 442 -8.23 -21.75 3.46
C LEU A 442 -8.76 -20.59 4.30
N GLY A 443 -8.58 -19.33 3.87
CA GLY A 443 -8.94 -18.15 4.66
C GLY A 443 -7.97 -17.86 5.81
N THR A 444 -6.77 -18.46 5.79
CA THR A 444 -5.73 -18.30 6.81
C THR A 444 -4.57 -17.46 6.27
N ASP A 445 -3.88 -16.71 7.12
CA ASP A 445 -2.66 -15.98 6.74
C ASP A 445 -1.43 -16.58 7.44
N PRO A 446 -0.64 -17.42 6.74
CA PRO A 446 0.52 -18.09 7.32
C PRO A 446 1.56 -17.15 7.95
N TYR A 447 1.66 -15.90 7.50
CA TYR A 447 2.59 -14.93 8.09
C TYR A 447 2.02 -14.31 9.38
N ALA A 448 0.72 -14.04 9.43
CA ALA A 448 0.08 -13.61 10.68
C ALA A 448 0.16 -14.74 11.72
N ASP A 449 -0.11 -15.96 11.30
CA ASP A 449 0.00 -17.18 12.11
C ASP A 449 1.45 -17.39 12.59
N ALA A 450 2.45 -17.15 11.73
CA ALA A 450 3.86 -17.20 12.13
C ALA A 450 4.19 -16.18 13.23
N GLY A 451 3.58 -14.98 13.19
CA GLY A 451 3.72 -13.98 14.24
C GLY A 451 3.21 -14.47 15.60
N GLU A 452 2.08 -15.18 15.62
CA GLU A 452 1.55 -15.81 16.84
C GLU A 452 2.49 -16.94 17.33
N LEU A 453 2.98 -17.78 16.42
CA LEU A 453 3.90 -18.87 16.77
C LEU A 453 5.22 -18.35 17.34
N ILE A 454 5.79 -17.27 16.79
CA ILE A 454 7.03 -16.66 17.31
C ILE A 454 6.86 -16.23 18.76
N ALA A 455 5.74 -15.57 19.09
CA ALA A 455 5.48 -15.13 20.45
C ALA A 455 5.42 -16.31 21.43
N ARG A 456 4.80 -17.43 21.02
CA ARG A 456 4.75 -18.65 21.84
C ARG A 456 6.12 -19.30 21.98
N ILE A 457 6.87 -19.40 20.89
CA ILE A 457 8.22 -19.98 20.86
C ILE A 457 9.17 -19.23 21.80
N LEU A 458 9.20 -17.90 21.73
CA LEU A 458 10.05 -17.09 22.61
C LEU A 458 9.66 -17.26 24.08
N ALA A 459 8.37 -17.32 24.40
CA ALA A 459 7.90 -17.59 25.75
C ALA A 459 8.32 -18.99 26.27
N THR A 460 8.35 -20.01 25.39
CA THR A 460 8.83 -21.34 25.75
C THR A 460 10.33 -21.35 26.07
N VAL A 461 11.13 -20.61 25.31
CA VAL A 461 12.57 -20.47 25.56
C VAL A 461 12.86 -19.67 26.83
N GLU A 462 12.15 -18.56 27.07
CA GLU A 462 12.24 -17.80 28.34
C GLU A 462 11.86 -18.65 29.56
N GLY A 463 10.93 -19.61 29.38
CA GLY A 463 10.55 -20.60 30.37
C GLY A 463 11.61 -21.67 30.67
N GLY A 464 12.73 -21.67 29.94
CA GLY A 464 13.87 -22.56 30.15
C GLY A 464 13.85 -23.86 29.32
N GLU A 465 13.00 -23.99 28.31
CA GLU A 465 13.06 -25.13 27.38
C GLU A 465 14.16 -24.92 26.32
N GLU A 466 15.12 -25.84 26.28
CA GLU A 466 16.25 -25.78 25.33
C GLU A 466 15.89 -26.33 23.94
N SER A 467 14.94 -27.26 23.86
CA SER A 467 14.53 -27.93 22.62
C SER A 467 13.05 -27.70 22.37
N ILE A 468 12.72 -27.15 21.21
CA ILE A 468 11.34 -26.85 20.85
C ILE A 468 10.78 -28.02 20.04
N ASP A 469 9.66 -28.55 20.49
CA ASP A 469 8.92 -29.65 19.86
C ASP A 469 7.68 -29.09 19.15
N PRO A 470 7.63 -29.11 17.81
CA PRO A 470 6.48 -28.68 17.02
C PRO A 470 5.16 -29.34 17.40
N ALA A 471 5.15 -30.60 17.81
CA ALA A 471 3.91 -31.27 18.22
C ALA A 471 3.36 -30.69 19.52
N LYS A 472 4.24 -30.36 20.48
CA LYS A 472 3.85 -29.69 21.73
C LYS A 472 3.43 -28.23 21.50
N LEU A 473 4.12 -27.52 20.60
CA LEU A 473 3.72 -26.16 20.23
C LEU A 473 2.34 -26.12 19.58
N HIS A 474 2.01 -27.15 18.81
CA HIS A 474 0.74 -27.28 18.13
C HIS A 474 -0.42 -27.64 19.09
N GLU A 475 -0.11 -28.37 20.17
CA GLU A 475 -1.08 -28.78 21.18
C GLU A 475 -1.82 -27.57 21.79
N GLY A 476 -3.15 -27.62 21.79
CA GLY A 476 -3.99 -26.56 22.38
C GLY A 476 -4.15 -25.29 21.54
N LEU A 477 -3.55 -25.19 20.34
CA LEU A 477 -3.81 -24.09 19.40
C LEU A 477 -5.19 -24.17 18.74
N GLY A 478 -5.75 -25.38 18.64
CA GLY A 478 -6.98 -25.63 17.87
C GLY A 478 -6.82 -25.40 16.37
N TRP A 479 -5.59 -25.37 15.87
CA TRP A 479 -5.29 -25.23 14.45
C TRP A 479 -5.30 -26.58 13.78
N GLU A 480 -5.73 -26.62 12.51
CA GLU A 480 -5.46 -27.77 11.66
C GLU A 480 -3.97 -27.81 11.31
N LEU A 481 -3.41 -29.02 11.16
CA LEU A 481 -2.00 -29.19 10.80
C LEU A 481 -1.62 -28.44 9.52
N ARG A 482 -2.56 -28.36 8.58
CA ARG A 482 -2.44 -27.63 7.31
C ARG A 482 -2.24 -26.11 7.47
N ARG A 483 -2.75 -25.51 8.55
CA ARG A 483 -2.53 -24.10 8.91
C ARG A 483 -1.21 -23.93 9.66
N PHE A 484 -0.92 -24.86 10.57
CA PHE A 484 0.26 -24.79 11.44
C PHE A 484 1.59 -24.92 10.69
N ASN A 485 1.72 -25.90 9.79
CA ASN A 485 3.00 -26.21 9.14
C ASN A 485 3.56 -25.08 8.26
N PRO A 486 2.76 -24.39 7.42
CA PRO A 486 3.25 -23.22 6.68
C PRO A 486 3.76 -22.11 7.59
N ALA A 487 3.03 -21.80 8.67
CA ALA A 487 3.42 -20.81 9.65
C ALA A 487 4.74 -21.21 10.35
N LEU A 488 4.85 -22.46 10.79
CA LEU A 488 6.09 -22.97 11.40
C LEU A 488 7.25 -22.97 10.39
N ALA A 489 7.01 -23.29 9.11
CA ALA A 489 8.03 -23.27 8.07
C ALA A 489 8.63 -21.86 7.87
N ILE A 490 7.80 -20.81 7.95
CA ILE A 490 8.25 -19.41 7.93
C ILE A 490 9.17 -19.11 9.11
N VAL A 491 8.82 -19.61 10.30
CA VAL A 491 9.61 -19.42 11.53
C VAL A 491 10.94 -20.15 11.46
N ILE A 492 10.96 -21.45 11.18
CA ILE A 492 12.19 -22.25 11.18
C ILE A 492 13.15 -21.87 10.03
N ALA A 493 12.67 -21.22 8.97
CA ALA A 493 13.54 -20.66 7.93
C ALA A 493 14.47 -19.55 8.44
N HIS A 494 14.14 -18.94 9.58
CA HIS A 494 14.95 -17.95 10.28
C HIS A 494 15.85 -18.55 11.36
N VAL A 495 15.80 -19.87 11.55
CA VAL A 495 16.69 -20.64 12.44
C VAL A 495 17.79 -21.28 11.58
N ASP A 496 19.01 -21.39 12.10
CA ASP A 496 20.08 -22.10 11.40
C ASP A 496 19.67 -23.56 11.12
N SER A 497 19.73 -23.97 9.85
CA SER A 497 19.27 -25.29 9.40
C SER A 497 19.97 -26.46 10.10
N ARG A 498 21.16 -26.25 10.70
CA ARG A 498 21.86 -27.29 11.49
C ARG A 498 21.20 -27.56 12.84
N ARG A 499 20.34 -26.65 13.29
CA ARG A 499 19.57 -26.73 14.54
C ARG A 499 18.12 -27.11 14.31
N VAL A 500 17.72 -27.41 13.08
CA VAL A 500 16.38 -27.86 12.71
C VAL A 500 16.47 -29.32 12.27
N SER A 501 15.69 -30.20 12.89
CA SER A 501 15.65 -31.62 12.51
C SER A 501 14.91 -31.80 11.18
N ASP A 502 15.58 -32.43 10.21
CA ASP A 502 15.04 -32.80 8.91
C ASP A 502 14.63 -34.28 8.91
N GLU A 503 13.32 -34.57 8.90
CA GLU A 503 12.79 -35.94 8.88
C GLU A 503 11.80 -36.09 7.72
N TYR A 504 12.24 -36.77 6.65
CA TYR A 504 11.42 -37.00 5.46
C TYR A 504 10.19 -37.86 5.80
N GLY A 505 9.00 -37.36 5.44
CA GLY A 505 7.72 -38.03 5.69
C GLY A 505 7.15 -37.81 7.10
N GLY A 506 7.70 -36.88 7.87
CA GLY A 506 7.10 -36.41 9.12
C GLY A 506 5.79 -35.64 8.90
N GLU A 507 4.91 -35.67 9.90
CA GLU A 507 3.67 -34.88 9.91
C GLU A 507 3.96 -33.38 10.02
N TYR A 508 5.02 -33.01 10.74
CA TYR A 508 5.47 -31.63 10.93
C TYR A 508 6.67 -31.30 10.05
N VAL A 509 6.82 -30.02 9.69
CA VAL A 509 7.97 -29.52 8.89
C VAL A 509 9.32 -29.61 9.61
N ALA A 510 9.31 -29.87 10.91
CA ALA A 510 10.47 -30.23 11.71
C ALA A 510 10.05 -31.15 12.86
N ARG A 511 10.95 -32.04 13.31
CA ARG A 511 10.71 -32.89 14.49
C ARG A 511 11.03 -32.17 15.80
N TYR A 512 12.10 -31.40 15.80
CA TYR A 512 12.52 -30.51 16.89
C TYR A 512 13.47 -29.45 16.33
N PHE A 513 13.59 -28.33 17.02
CA PHE A 513 14.61 -27.33 16.72
C PHE A 513 15.11 -26.60 17.98
N PHE A 514 16.30 -26.00 17.87
CA PHE A 514 16.96 -25.27 18.96
C PHE A 514 17.19 -23.82 18.57
N LEU A 515 16.96 -22.89 19.50
CA LEU A 515 17.28 -21.49 19.32
C LEU A 515 18.55 -21.13 20.08
N LEU A 516 19.40 -20.34 19.43
CA LEU A 516 20.44 -19.56 20.09
C LEU A 516 19.99 -18.10 20.19
N PRO A 517 20.65 -17.27 21.02
CA PRO A 517 20.32 -15.85 21.14
C PRO A 517 20.30 -15.11 19.80
N GLU A 518 21.12 -15.52 18.82
CA GLU A 518 21.08 -14.93 17.48
C GLU A 518 19.78 -15.23 16.71
N ASP A 519 19.24 -16.45 16.89
CA ASP A 519 17.96 -16.85 16.29
C ASP A 519 16.80 -16.14 16.99
N GLU A 520 16.86 -15.99 18.32
CA GLU A 520 15.86 -15.25 19.11
C GLU A 520 15.73 -13.81 18.59
N ILE A 521 16.85 -13.08 18.45
CA ILE A 521 16.86 -11.72 17.89
C ILE A 521 16.32 -11.69 16.45
N ALA A 522 16.62 -12.72 15.64
CA ALA A 522 16.11 -12.80 14.27
C ALA A 522 14.58 -13.00 14.25
N LEU A 523 14.05 -13.81 15.17
CA LEU A 523 12.62 -14.05 15.33
C LEU A 523 11.88 -12.84 15.91
N GLU A 524 12.46 -12.14 16.88
CA GLU A 524 11.90 -10.87 17.40
C GLU A 524 11.71 -9.84 16.29
N ARG A 525 12.75 -9.63 15.47
CA ARG A 525 12.69 -8.72 14.31
C ARG A 525 11.70 -9.17 13.25
N LEU A 526 11.56 -10.48 13.05
CA LEU A 526 10.52 -11.03 12.19
C LEU A 526 9.13 -10.71 12.75
N ALA A 527 8.88 -10.95 14.04
CA ALA A 527 7.61 -10.65 14.68
C ALA A 527 7.25 -9.15 14.61
N GLU A 528 8.23 -8.24 14.77
CA GLU A 528 8.01 -6.80 14.59
C GLU A 528 7.57 -6.46 13.16
N ARG A 529 8.22 -7.04 12.14
CA ARG A 529 7.81 -6.87 10.73
C ARG A 529 6.41 -7.41 10.47
N LEU A 530 6.06 -8.55 11.09
CA LEU A 530 4.76 -9.20 10.91
C LEU A 530 3.63 -8.44 11.61
N LYS A 531 3.87 -7.78 12.75
CA LYS A 531 2.86 -6.93 13.43
C LYS A 531 2.39 -5.76 12.56
N GLY A 532 3.23 -5.27 11.65
CA GLY A 532 2.88 -4.24 10.67
C GLY A 532 1.86 -4.67 9.61
N ARG A 533 1.50 -5.97 9.53
CA ARG A 533 0.43 -6.49 8.64
C ARG A 533 -0.98 -6.39 9.25
N SER A 534 -1.12 -6.30 10.57
CA SER A 534 -2.41 -6.43 11.26
C SER A 534 -3.08 -5.10 11.64
N GLN A 535 -2.52 -3.96 11.21
CA GLN A 535 -3.04 -2.61 11.48
C GLN A 535 -3.57 -1.92 10.23
#